data_AF-H0EQ94-F1
#
_entry.id   AF-H0EQ94-F1
#
_cell.length_a   1.000
_cell.length_b   1.000
_cell.length_c   1.000
_cell.angle_alpha   90.00
_cell.angle_beta   90.00
_cell.angle_gamma   90.00
#
_symmetry.space_group_name_H-M   'P 1'
#
loop_
_entity.id
_entity.type
_entity.pdbx_description
1 polymer ?
#
loop_
_entity_poly.entity_id
_entity_poly.type
_entity_poly.pdbx_seq_one_letter_code
_entity_poly.pdbx_strand_id
1 'polypeptide(L)'
;MPTKYNVAAIQAANGTMTLEDMQNYKVSIRNTLSITYRGYKLFSSGAPSGGSVALSILKIIESYNMSDPNSVELNTHRFDEAMRFSYAARAELGDPDFFSYMDKFEEQMLKEKTASAIREHKSGLSITLTSTVNLLFGSQLIVPETGVVMNNEMNDFSIPEHPNGTMYLTIGAAGGSRIITATAQSIMHVLDHGHTLPQALDERRIHDQLLPNISTVELGFDKKVVESLQQKGHNMTWVSGFFSSVQGVRRLGNGTFEAAGEPRQKNSGGLAC
;
A
#
# COMPACT_ATOMS: atom_id res chain seq x y z
N MET A 1 1.91 -5.21 36.32
CA MET A 1 2.43 -4.72 35.02
C MET A 1 2.21 -5.82 34.00
N PRO A 2 1.31 -5.64 33.02
CA PRO A 2 0.97 -6.64 31.99
C PRO A 2 2.17 -7.20 31.22
N THR A 3 3.24 -6.41 31.09
CA THR A 3 4.45 -6.68 30.30
C THR A 3 5.16 -7.99 30.65
N LYS A 4 5.22 -8.36 31.94
CA LYS A 4 5.90 -9.60 32.37
C LYS A 4 5.15 -10.87 31.92
N TYR A 5 3.83 -10.79 31.79
CA TYR A 5 3.00 -11.91 31.34
C TYR A 5 3.15 -12.11 29.82
N ASN A 6 3.26 -11.03 29.05
CA ASN A 6 3.54 -11.10 27.61
C ASN A 6 4.88 -11.78 27.33
N VAL A 7 5.94 -11.37 28.03
CA VAL A 7 7.29 -11.96 27.89
C VAL A 7 7.28 -13.44 28.26
N ALA A 8 6.64 -13.79 29.39
CA ALA A 8 6.53 -15.18 29.83
C ALA A 8 5.77 -16.06 28.82
N ALA A 9 4.66 -15.56 28.26
CA ALA A 9 3.90 -16.27 27.23
C ALA A 9 4.72 -16.48 25.95
N ILE A 10 5.49 -15.48 25.52
CA ILE A 10 6.37 -15.57 24.34
C ILE A 10 7.47 -16.61 24.58
N GLN A 11 8.14 -16.57 25.73
CA GLN A 11 9.21 -17.50 26.08
C GLN A 11 8.70 -18.94 26.24
N ALA A 12 7.49 -19.12 26.79
CA ALA A 12 6.83 -20.43 26.86
C ALA A 12 6.53 -21.02 25.47
N ALA A 13 6.42 -20.17 24.44
CA ALA A 13 6.28 -20.55 23.04
C ALA A 13 7.63 -20.58 22.28
N ASN A 14 8.76 -20.73 23.00
CA ASN A 14 10.13 -20.70 22.46
C ASN A 14 10.56 -19.36 21.79
N GLY A 15 9.88 -18.25 22.10
CA GLY A 15 10.30 -16.92 21.66
C GLY A 15 11.43 -16.33 22.53
N THR A 16 12.22 -15.42 21.96
CA THR A 16 13.43 -14.87 22.61
C THR A 16 13.24 -13.48 23.23
N MET A 17 12.04 -12.89 23.14
CA MET A 17 11.76 -11.58 23.71
C MET A 17 11.98 -11.58 25.22
N THR A 18 12.54 -10.50 25.74
CA THR A 18 12.83 -10.27 27.16
C THR A 18 12.07 -9.07 27.70
N LEU A 19 12.05 -8.91 29.03
CA LEU A 19 11.49 -7.71 29.65
C LEU A 19 12.37 -6.47 29.36
N GLU A 20 13.67 -6.68 29.19
CA GLU A 20 14.62 -5.64 28.81
C GLU A 20 14.32 -5.09 27.42
N ASP A 21 13.99 -5.95 26.44
CA ASP A 21 13.56 -5.50 25.10
C ASP A 21 12.34 -4.57 25.17
N MET A 22 11.37 -4.89 26.02
CA MET A 22 10.18 -4.05 26.20
C MET A 22 10.48 -2.74 26.94
N GLN A 23 11.42 -2.75 27.89
CA GLN A 23 11.83 -1.55 28.64
C GLN A 23 12.69 -0.60 27.80
N ASN A 24 13.51 -1.15 26.90
CA ASN A 24 14.43 -0.40 26.05
C ASN A 24 13.79 0.07 24.73
N TYR A 25 12.57 -0.40 24.40
CA TYR A 25 11.85 0.04 23.21
C TYR A 25 11.64 1.57 23.21
N LYS A 26 11.96 2.20 22.08
CA LYS A 26 11.73 3.63 21.84
C LYS A 26 11.05 3.83 20.50
N VAL A 27 10.10 4.75 20.47
CA VAL A 27 9.45 5.18 19.22
C VAL A 27 10.41 6.07 18.44
N SER A 28 10.70 5.69 17.20
CA SER A 28 11.47 6.52 16.27
C SER A 28 10.53 7.49 15.53
N ILE A 29 10.79 8.79 15.65
CA ILE A 29 10.07 9.83 14.88
C ILE A 29 10.88 10.11 13.61
N ARG A 30 10.26 9.93 12.44
CA ARG A 30 10.90 10.09 11.13
C ARG A 30 10.15 11.11 10.27
N ASN A 31 10.86 11.71 9.31
CA ASN A 31 10.25 12.57 8.31
C ASN A 31 9.39 11.74 7.34
N THR A 32 8.31 12.35 6.84
CA THR A 32 7.48 11.77 5.80
C THR A 32 8.14 11.88 4.42
N LEU A 33 7.89 10.91 3.55
CA LEU A 33 8.18 11.01 2.13
C LEU A 33 7.06 11.75 1.41
N SER A 34 7.37 12.39 0.29
CA SER A 34 6.34 13.03 -0.52
C SER A 34 6.65 13.08 -2.02
N ILE A 35 5.60 13.09 -2.84
CA ILE A 35 5.65 13.39 -4.28
C ILE A 35 4.58 14.42 -4.65
N THR A 36 4.69 15.01 -5.83
CA THR A 36 3.55 15.64 -6.49
C THR A 36 2.87 14.59 -7.39
N TYR A 37 1.54 14.58 -7.39
CA TYR A 37 0.72 13.78 -8.30
C TYR A 37 -0.54 14.56 -8.66
N ARG A 38 -0.75 14.84 -9.95
CA ARG A 38 -1.94 15.59 -10.43
C ARG A 38 -2.12 16.97 -9.77
N GLY A 39 -1.01 17.62 -9.40
CA GLY A 39 -1.00 18.89 -8.67
C GLY A 39 -1.24 18.78 -7.16
N TYR A 40 -1.54 17.59 -6.64
CA TYR A 40 -1.62 17.34 -5.21
C TYR A 40 -0.26 16.94 -4.66
N LYS A 41 0.01 17.31 -3.41
CA LYS A 41 1.20 16.83 -2.69
C LYS A 41 0.81 15.62 -1.86
N LEU A 42 1.37 14.46 -2.16
CA LEU A 42 1.06 13.21 -1.49
C LEU A 42 2.15 12.91 -0.48
N PHE A 43 1.76 12.56 0.75
CA PHE A 43 2.68 12.17 1.82
C PHE A 43 2.48 10.71 2.19
N SER A 44 3.56 10.02 2.58
CA SER A 44 3.52 8.68 3.16
C SER A 44 4.69 8.44 4.10
N SER A 45 4.62 7.38 4.91
CA SER A 45 5.77 6.82 5.63
C SER A 45 6.87 6.33 4.68
N GLY A 46 8.13 6.44 5.10
CA GLY A 46 9.25 5.74 4.49
C GLY A 46 9.55 4.42 5.20
N ALA A 47 10.73 3.86 4.90
CA ALA A 47 11.24 2.65 5.53
C ALA A 47 11.28 2.78 7.07
N PRO A 48 10.96 1.71 7.82
CA PRO A 48 10.78 0.32 7.38
C PRO A 48 9.39 -0.01 6.78
N SER A 49 8.54 0.99 6.54
CA SER A 49 7.23 0.77 5.91
C SER A 49 7.23 0.79 4.38
N GLY A 50 6.09 0.47 3.76
CA GLY A 50 5.91 0.33 2.32
C GLY A 50 5.47 1.60 1.58
N GLY A 51 5.33 2.73 2.27
CA GLY A 51 4.78 3.96 1.69
C GLY A 51 5.55 4.50 0.48
N SER A 52 6.88 4.39 0.44
CA SER A 52 7.70 4.73 -0.74
C SER A 52 7.31 3.93 -1.99
N VAL A 53 6.86 2.69 -1.82
CA VAL A 53 6.39 1.82 -2.91
C VAL A 53 5.08 2.37 -3.49
N ALA A 54 4.13 2.77 -2.63
CA ALA A 54 2.86 3.34 -3.07
C ALA A 54 3.07 4.67 -3.82
N LEU A 55 3.93 5.54 -3.29
CA LEU A 55 4.31 6.79 -3.95
C LEU A 55 5.04 6.51 -5.28
N SER A 56 5.92 5.52 -5.33
CA SER A 56 6.62 5.13 -6.57
C SER A 56 5.65 4.68 -7.67
N ILE A 57 4.64 3.86 -7.35
CA ILE A 57 3.61 3.42 -8.30
C ILE A 57 2.91 4.64 -8.92
N LEU A 58 2.41 5.55 -8.08
CA LEU A 58 1.71 6.76 -8.53
C LEU A 58 2.64 7.67 -9.36
N LYS A 59 3.90 7.78 -8.96
CA LYS A 59 4.90 8.56 -9.68
C LYS A 59 5.20 7.99 -11.07
N ILE A 60 5.24 6.66 -11.21
CA ILE A 60 5.44 6.00 -12.51
C ILE A 60 4.28 6.32 -13.45
N ILE A 61 3.03 6.24 -12.98
CA ILE A 61 1.85 6.49 -13.83
C ILE A 61 1.53 7.97 -14.04
N GLU A 62 2.27 8.89 -13.43
CA GLU A 62 1.97 10.32 -13.47
C GLU A 62 1.97 10.90 -14.90
N SER A 63 2.76 10.39 -15.84
CA SER A 63 2.74 10.94 -17.20
C SER A 63 1.58 10.45 -18.07
N TYR A 64 0.78 9.48 -17.61
CA TYR A 64 -0.29 8.88 -18.40
C TYR A 64 -1.66 9.48 -18.05
N ASN A 65 -2.50 9.63 -19.07
CA ASN A 65 -3.91 9.97 -18.86
C ASN A 65 -4.67 8.71 -18.42
N MET A 66 -4.73 8.48 -17.11
CA MET A 66 -5.33 7.27 -16.53
C MET A 66 -6.86 7.23 -16.65
N SER A 67 -7.50 8.34 -17.01
CA SER A 67 -8.96 8.45 -17.18
C SER A 67 -9.45 8.41 -18.63
N ASP A 68 -8.55 8.20 -19.61
CA ASP A 68 -8.96 8.02 -21.00
C ASP A 68 -9.76 6.71 -21.18
N PRO A 69 -11.06 6.80 -21.56
CA PRO A 69 -11.92 5.62 -21.72
C PRO A 69 -11.49 4.72 -22.88
N ASN A 70 -10.67 5.21 -23.82
CA ASN A 70 -10.16 4.39 -24.93
C ASN A 70 -8.87 3.64 -24.58
N SER A 71 -8.30 3.90 -23.40
CA SER A 71 -7.02 3.36 -22.95
C SER A 71 -7.15 2.49 -21.70
N VAL A 72 -8.35 2.05 -21.33
CA VAL A 72 -8.60 1.30 -20.07
C VAL A 72 -7.68 0.09 -19.97
N GLU A 73 -7.66 -0.78 -20.97
CA GLU A 73 -6.83 -1.98 -20.96
C GLU A 73 -5.32 -1.66 -20.90
N LEU A 74 -4.90 -0.62 -21.63
CA LEU A 74 -3.50 -0.18 -21.66
C LEU A 74 -3.08 0.46 -20.33
N ASN A 75 -3.97 1.22 -19.71
CA ASN A 75 -3.73 1.87 -18.43
C ASN A 75 -3.71 0.86 -17.29
N THR A 76 -4.59 -0.15 -17.31
CA THR A 76 -4.49 -1.27 -16.35
C THR A 76 -3.17 -2.01 -16.51
N HIS A 77 -2.73 -2.28 -17.74
CA HIS A 77 -1.40 -2.87 -17.97
C HIS A 77 -0.26 -2.00 -17.43
N ARG A 78 -0.23 -0.71 -17.74
CA ARG A 78 0.79 0.22 -17.22
C ARG A 78 0.81 0.26 -15.71
N PHE A 79 -0.36 0.20 -15.10
CA PHE A 79 -0.50 0.24 -13.66
C PHE A 79 -0.04 -1.06 -13.01
N ASP A 80 -0.36 -2.22 -13.59
CA ASP A 80 0.18 -3.51 -13.15
C ASP A 80 1.72 -3.56 -13.25
N GLU A 81 2.30 -3.11 -14.37
CA GLU A 81 3.75 -3.01 -14.52
C GLU A 81 4.37 -2.04 -13.49
N ALA A 82 3.72 -0.90 -13.23
CA ALA A 82 4.16 0.03 -12.19
C ALA A 82 4.20 -0.63 -10.81
N MET A 83 3.20 -1.46 -10.46
CA MET A 83 3.26 -2.27 -9.23
C MET A 83 4.49 -3.17 -9.24
N ARG A 84 4.67 -3.98 -10.30
CA ARG A 84 5.80 -4.93 -10.41
C ARG A 84 7.15 -4.25 -10.21
N PHE A 85 7.40 -3.12 -10.86
CA PHE A 85 8.65 -2.38 -10.72
C PHE A 85 8.83 -1.80 -9.31
N SER A 86 7.78 -1.22 -8.72
CA SER A 86 7.87 -0.69 -7.36
C SER A 86 8.05 -1.80 -6.32
N TYR A 87 7.41 -2.97 -6.48
CA TYR A 87 7.65 -4.13 -5.62
C TYR A 87 9.02 -4.77 -5.81
N ALA A 88 9.61 -4.67 -7.00
CA ALA A 88 11.01 -5.03 -7.21
C ALA A 88 11.91 -4.20 -6.28
N ALA A 89 11.72 -2.88 -6.26
CA ALA A 89 12.46 -1.98 -5.38
C ALA A 89 12.15 -2.21 -3.89
N ARG A 90 10.91 -2.61 -3.56
CA ARG A 90 10.51 -2.96 -2.19
C ARG A 90 11.38 -4.08 -1.60
N ALA A 91 11.88 -5.00 -2.42
CA ALA A 91 12.75 -6.09 -1.94
C ALA A 91 14.07 -5.60 -1.32
N GLU A 92 14.51 -4.39 -1.70
CA GLU A 92 15.74 -3.76 -1.21
C GLU A 92 15.49 -2.84 0.01
N LEU A 93 14.23 -2.66 0.42
CA LEU A 93 13.88 -1.86 1.60
C LEU A 93 14.18 -2.65 2.88
N GLY A 94 14.80 -1.97 3.83
CA GLY A 94 15.11 -2.50 5.16
C GLY A 94 14.99 -1.40 6.21
N ASP A 95 15.39 -1.71 7.44
CA ASP A 95 15.32 -0.75 8.53
C ASP A 95 16.45 0.31 8.38
N PRO A 96 16.12 1.61 8.24
CA PRO A 96 17.10 2.68 8.14
C PRO A 96 18.05 2.80 9.33
N ASP A 97 17.68 2.28 10.51
CA ASP A 97 18.57 2.28 11.69
C ASP A 97 19.72 1.27 11.52
N PHE A 98 19.56 0.30 10.62
CA PHE A 98 20.58 -0.70 10.25
C PHE A 98 21.24 -0.39 8.91
N PHE A 99 20.53 0.30 8.01
CA PHE A 99 20.99 0.61 6.65
C PHE A 99 20.95 2.11 6.37
N SER A 100 22.10 2.76 6.50
CA SER A 100 22.23 4.22 6.37
C SER A 100 21.94 4.78 4.96
N TYR A 101 21.77 3.92 3.96
CA TYR A 101 21.46 4.33 2.58
C TYR A 101 19.96 4.36 2.26
N MET A 102 19.08 3.94 3.18
CA MET A 102 17.63 3.84 2.95
C MET A 102 17.01 5.15 2.49
N ASP A 103 17.28 6.26 3.20
CA ASP A 103 16.72 7.57 2.84
C ASP A 103 17.07 7.98 1.40
N LYS A 104 18.32 7.72 0.97
CA LYS A 104 18.77 8.01 -0.40
C LYS A 104 18.16 7.06 -1.42
N PHE A 105 17.94 5.80 -1.04
CA PHE A 105 17.31 4.81 -1.90
C PHE A 105 15.84 5.17 -2.17
N GLU A 106 15.08 5.50 -1.12
CA GLU A 106 13.71 6.03 -1.25
C GLU A 106 13.71 7.38 -2.01
N GLU A 107 14.69 8.24 -1.72
CA GLU A 107 15.21 9.36 -2.54
C GLU A 107 15.08 9.11 -4.05
N GLN A 108 15.80 8.08 -4.49
CA GLN A 108 15.94 7.71 -5.89
C GLN A 108 14.68 7.04 -6.45
N MET A 109 13.98 6.23 -5.66
CA MET A 109 12.72 5.58 -6.08
C MET A 109 11.66 6.61 -6.52
N LEU A 110 11.64 7.78 -5.89
CA LEU A 110 10.62 8.81 -6.11
C LEU A 110 11.02 9.88 -7.14
N LYS A 111 12.22 9.81 -7.71
CA LYS A 111 12.69 10.78 -8.71
C LYS A 111 12.02 10.58 -10.06
N GLU A 112 11.72 11.70 -10.72
CA GLU A 112 11.17 11.73 -12.09
C GLU A 112 12.04 10.95 -13.09
N LYS A 113 13.37 11.02 -12.93
CA LYS A 113 14.32 10.29 -13.77
C LYS A 113 14.12 8.78 -13.66
N THR A 114 13.89 8.26 -12.46
CA THR A 114 13.66 6.84 -12.21
C THR A 114 12.32 6.41 -12.79
N ALA A 115 11.26 7.18 -12.53
CA ALA A 115 9.94 6.93 -13.08
C ALA A 115 9.96 6.95 -14.62
N SER A 116 10.66 7.91 -15.23
CA SER A 116 10.85 7.98 -16.69
C SER A 116 11.61 6.78 -17.24
N ALA A 117 12.70 6.37 -16.59
CA ALA A 117 13.47 5.20 -17.01
C ALA A 117 12.64 3.91 -16.95
N ILE A 118 11.80 3.75 -15.91
CA ILE A 118 10.88 2.60 -15.80
C ILE A 118 9.86 2.62 -16.94
N ARG A 119 9.29 3.78 -17.28
CA ARG A 119 8.34 3.92 -18.40
C ARG A 119 8.95 3.61 -19.76
N GLU A 120 10.24 3.89 -19.94
CA GLU A 120 10.98 3.60 -21.18
C GLU A 120 11.41 2.12 -21.27
N HIS A 121 11.47 1.41 -20.14
CA HIS A 121 11.93 0.03 -20.10
C HIS A 121 10.89 -0.89 -20.76
N LYS A 122 11.27 -1.50 -21.88
CA LYS A 122 10.53 -2.64 -22.45
C LYS A 122 10.75 -3.85 -21.53
N SER A 123 9.68 -4.50 -21.10
CA SER A 123 9.65 -5.52 -20.05
C SER A 123 10.82 -6.54 -20.10
N GLY A 124 11.53 -6.70 -18.98
CA GLY A 124 12.52 -7.78 -18.82
C GLY A 124 13.73 -7.48 -17.93
N LEU A 125 13.57 -7.55 -16.60
CA LEU A 125 14.65 -7.97 -15.69
C LEU A 125 14.05 -8.44 -14.35
N SER A 126 14.58 -9.54 -13.79
CA SER A 126 14.17 -10.14 -12.52
C SER A 126 15.40 -10.33 -11.64
N ILE A 127 15.37 -9.79 -10.42
CA ILE A 127 16.27 -10.12 -9.30
C ILE A 127 15.38 -10.34 -8.06
N THR A 128 15.73 -11.33 -7.22
CA THR A 128 14.89 -11.90 -6.16
C THR A 128 15.57 -11.82 -4.79
N LEU A 129 14.84 -11.34 -3.76
CA LEU A 129 14.85 -11.88 -2.38
C LEU A 129 13.62 -11.33 -1.61
N THR A 130 13.01 -12.10 -0.70
CA THR A 130 11.77 -11.74 0.02
C THR A 130 11.97 -11.88 1.53
N SER A 131 11.42 -10.93 2.31
CA SER A 131 11.13 -11.12 3.74
C SER A 131 9.73 -10.59 4.10
N THR A 132 8.99 -11.38 4.89
CA THR A 132 7.68 -11.07 5.47
C THR A 132 7.50 -11.84 6.77
N VAL A 133 6.76 -11.28 7.72
CA VAL A 133 5.85 -12.03 8.61
C VAL A 133 4.67 -11.09 8.96
N ASN A 134 3.43 -11.39 8.53
CA ASN A 134 2.22 -10.53 8.72
C ASN A 134 0.90 -11.33 8.56
N LEU A 135 0.73 -12.47 9.24
CA LEU A 135 -0.46 -13.31 9.03
C LEU A 135 -1.71 -12.79 9.79
N LEU A 136 -2.90 -13.28 9.39
CA LEU A 136 -4.14 -13.14 10.16
C LEU A 136 -3.91 -13.70 11.58
N PHE A 137 -4.22 -12.89 12.61
CA PHE A 137 -3.88 -13.06 14.04
C PHE A 137 -2.42 -12.74 14.45
N GLY A 138 -1.65 -12.03 13.63
CA GLY A 138 -0.29 -11.61 13.99
C GLY A 138 0.63 -12.82 14.21
N SER A 139 1.15 -13.01 15.41
CA SER A 139 1.94 -14.21 15.77
C SER A 139 1.10 -15.42 16.17
N GLN A 140 -0.24 -15.32 16.17
CA GLN A 140 -1.19 -16.30 16.75
C GLN A 140 -0.98 -16.55 18.26
N LEU A 141 -0.13 -15.76 18.92
CA LEU A 141 0.07 -15.82 20.37
C LEU A 141 -0.91 -14.89 21.08
N ILE A 142 -1.85 -15.50 21.79
CA ILE A 142 -2.75 -14.81 22.71
C ILE A 142 -2.14 -14.92 24.10
N VAL A 143 -1.92 -13.80 24.77
CA VAL A 143 -1.51 -13.80 26.18
C VAL A 143 -2.74 -14.13 27.04
N PRO A 144 -2.81 -15.31 27.68
CA PRO A 144 -4.04 -15.78 28.34
C PRO A 144 -4.51 -14.85 29.47
N GLU A 145 -3.58 -14.18 30.14
CA GLU A 145 -3.85 -13.30 31.28
C GLU A 145 -4.35 -11.91 30.86
N THR A 146 -4.13 -11.49 29.61
CA THR A 146 -4.45 -10.13 29.14
C THR A 146 -5.40 -10.11 27.94
N GLY A 147 -5.58 -11.24 27.26
CA GLY A 147 -6.39 -11.34 26.04
C GLY A 147 -5.79 -10.59 24.84
N VAL A 148 -4.56 -10.09 24.95
CA VAL A 148 -3.88 -9.34 23.89
C VAL A 148 -3.32 -10.30 22.86
N VAL A 149 -3.71 -10.12 21.60
CA VAL A 149 -3.10 -10.77 20.43
C VAL A 149 -1.86 -9.95 20.05
N MET A 150 -0.69 -10.58 19.99
CA MET A 150 0.54 -9.88 19.62
C MET A 150 0.55 -9.58 18.11
N ASN A 151 0.87 -8.33 17.76
CA ASN A 151 0.88 -7.82 16.39
C ASN A 151 2.09 -8.34 15.58
N ASN A 152 2.13 -7.98 14.28
CA ASN A 152 3.33 -8.08 13.43
C ASN A 152 3.35 -6.95 12.38
N GLU A 153 3.28 -5.74 12.93
CA GLU A 153 3.38 -4.38 12.37
C GLU A 153 2.64 -3.95 11.08
N MET A 154 2.01 -2.77 11.19
CA MET A 154 1.19 -2.13 10.15
C MET A 154 1.41 -0.61 10.23
N ASN A 155 1.76 0.06 9.13
CA ASN A 155 1.60 1.51 8.95
C ASN A 155 1.79 1.96 7.49
N ASP A 156 0.72 2.05 6.69
CA ASP A 156 0.73 2.87 5.48
C ASP A 156 -0.51 3.78 5.47
N PHE A 157 -0.30 5.04 5.83
CA PHE A 157 -1.25 6.11 5.60
C PHE A 157 -0.70 7.00 4.50
N SER A 158 -1.55 7.39 3.56
CA SER A 158 -1.21 8.40 2.57
C SER A 158 -2.14 9.60 2.71
N ILE A 159 -1.56 10.80 2.70
CA ILE A 159 -2.28 12.07 2.83
C ILE A 159 -2.03 12.90 1.58
N PRO A 160 -3.00 12.97 0.65
CA PRO A 160 -2.99 14.03 -0.37
C PRO A 160 -3.38 15.40 0.22
N GLU A 161 -2.56 16.40 -0.03
CA GLU A 161 -2.85 17.83 0.22
C GLU A 161 -3.11 18.57 -1.09
N HIS A 162 -4.02 19.54 -1.03
CA HIS A 162 -4.20 20.54 -2.08
C HIS A 162 -2.93 21.39 -2.28
N PRO A 163 -2.77 22.03 -3.46
CA PRO A 163 -1.68 22.99 -3.69
C PRO A 163 -1.56 24.12 -2.65
N ASN A 164 -2.67 24.45 -1.97
CA ASN A 164 -2.74 25.49 -0.94
C ASN A 164 -2.40 24.99 0.48
N GLY A 165 -1.93 23.74 0.63
CA GLY A 165 -1.55 23.15 1.91
C GLY A 165 -2.72 22.66 2.78
N THR A 166 -3.94 22.67 2.26
CA THR A 166 -5.09 22.08 2.99
C THR A 166 -5.24 20.60 2.68
N MET A 167 -5.58 19.80 3.69
CA MET A 167 -5.85 18.37 3.52
C MET A 167 -6.97 18.16 2.49
N TYR A 168 -6.73 17.26 1.54
CA TYR A 168 -7.73 16.84 0.55
C TYR A 168 -8.24 15.43 0.84
N LEU A 169 -7.34 14.48 1.11
CA LEU A 169 -7.68 13.09 1.38
C LEU A 169 -6.74 12.56 2.47
N THR A 170 -7.26 11.69 3.33
CA THR A 170 -6.47 10.75 4.12
C THR A 170 -7.00 9.36 3.86
N ILE A 171 -6.12 8.42 3.58
CA ILE A 171 -6.48 7.06 3.22
C ILE A 171 -5.47 6.08 3.79
N GLY A 172 -5.96 4.94 4.27
CA GLY A 172 -5.16 3.87 4.81
C GLY A 172 -5.81 2.52 4.52
N ALA A 173 -5.00 1.47 4.50
CA ALA A 173 -5.49 0.13 4.23
C ALA A 173 -4.86 -0.91 5.15
N ALA A 174 -5.57 -2.03 5.33
CA ALA A 174 -5.05 -3.27 5.91
C ALA A 174 -4.99 -4.35 4.82
N GLY A 175 -4.12 -5.36 4.95
CA GLY A 175 -3.99 -6.45 3.97
C GLY A 175 -2.57 -6.86 3.57
N GLY A 176 -1.58 -6.69 4.47
CA GLY A 176 -0.19 -7.05 4.19
C GLY A 176 0.38 -6.30 3.00
N SER A 177 1.01 -7.01 2.07
CA SER A 177 1.56 -6.41 0.85
C SER A 177 0.49 -5.65 0.04
N ARG A 178 -0.77 -6.09 0.04
CA ARG A 178 -1.85 -5.48 -0.74
C ARG A 178 -2.28 -4.09 -0.27
N ILE A 179 -1.81 -3.65 0.90
CA ILE A 179 -2.02 -2.29 1.41
C ILE A 179 -1.55 -1.26 0.37
N ILE A 180 -0.31 -1.42 -0.11
CA ILE A 180 0.32 -0.53 -1.09
C ILE A 180 -0.53 -0.39 -2.35
N THR A 181 -0.90 -1.52 -2.98
CA THR A 181 -1.68 -1.49 -4.23
C THR A 181 -3.09 -0.98 -4.01
N ALA A 182 -3.72 -1.28 -2.87
CA ALA A 182 -5.09 -0.84 -2.59
C ALA A 182 -5.16 0.68 -2.35
N THR A 183 -4.18 1.22 -1.61
CA THR A 183 -4.05 2.67 -1.41
C THR A 183 -3.76 3.39 -2.73
N ALA A 184 -2.82 2.90 -3.53
CA ALA A 184 -2.50 3.50 -4.83
C ALA A 184 -3.70 3.49 -5.79
N GLN A 185 -4.44 2.37 -5.88
CA GLN A 185 -5.67 2.27 -6.68
C GLN A 185 -6.72 3.27 -6.24
N SER A 186 -7.00 3.33 -4.94
CA SER A 186 -8.04 4.20 -4.40
C SER A 186 -7.70 5.68 -4.64
N ILE A 187 -6.42 6.06 -4.50
CA ILE A 187 -5.95 7.42 -4.81
C ILE A 187 -6.12 7.71 -6.32
N MET A 188 -5.72 6.79 -7.20
CA MET A 188 -5.89 6.94 -8.64
C MET A 188 -7.37 7.09 -9.02
N HIS A 189 -8.28 6.30 -8.45
CA HIS A 189 -9.72 6.44 -8.73
C HIS A 189 -10.27 7.80 -8.30
N VAL A 190 -9.85 8.34 -7.14
CA VAL A 190 -10.28 9.67 -6.70
C VAL A 190 -9.68 10.78 -7.57
N LEU A 191 -8.37 10.72 -7.86
CA LEU A 191 -7.64 11.81 -8.49
C LEU A 191 -7.66 11.80 -10.02
N ASP A 192 -7.70 10.63 -10.64
CA ASP A 192 -7.75 10.47 -12.10
C ASP A 192 -9.18 10.27 -12.60
N HIS A 193 -9.94 9.35 -11.97
CA HIS A 193 -11.29 8.98 -12.43
C HIS A 193 -12.39 9.88 -11.86
N GLY A 194 -12.05 10.77 -10.92
CA GLY A 194 -12.99 11.71 -10.32
C GLY A 194 -14.05 11.04 -9.45
N HIS A 195 -13.82 9.81 -9.00
CA HIS A 195 -14.74 9.08 -8.16
C HIS A 195 -14.92 9.78 -6.80
N THR A 196 -16.12 9.66 -6.22
CA THR A 196 -16.30 9.88 -4.78
C THR A 196 -15.51 8.84 -4.01
N LEU A 197 -15.13 9.12 -2.76
CA LEU A 197 -14.37 8.15 -1.96
C LEU A 197 -15.09 6.78 -1.83
N PRO A 198 -16.42 6.70 -1.57
CA PRO A 198 -17.14 5.42 -1.58
C PRO A 198 -17.06 4.67 -2.91
N GLN A 199 -17.21 5.37 -4.04
CA GLN A 199 -17.08 4.76 -5.37
C GLN A 199 -15.67 4.21 -5.57
N ALA A 200 -14.64 4.97 -5.22
CA ALA A 200 -13.24 4.54 -5.32
C ALA A 200 -12.94 3.27 -4.49
N LEU A 201 -13.57 3.10 -3.33
CA LEU A 201 -13.37 1.91 -2.49
C LEU A 201 -14.16 0.68 -2.99
N ASP A 202 -15.27 0.90 -3.69
CA ASP A 202 -16.09 -0.19 -4.25
C ASP A 202 -15.49 -0.79 -5.53
N GLU A 203 -14.63 -0.03 -6.23
CA GLU A 203 -13.93 -0.49 -7.43
C GLU A 203 -13.22 -1.83 -7.23
N ARG A 204 -13.25 -2.66 -8.29
CA ARG A 204 -12.63 -3.99 -8.27
C ARG A 204 -11.13 -3.84 -8.37
N ARG A 205 -10.40 -4.55 -7.50
CA ARG A 205 -8.95 -4.40 -7.38
C ARG A 205 -8.17 -5.43 -8.20
N ILE A 206 -7.05 -4.97 -8.74
CA ILE A 206 -5.93 -5.77 -9.24
C ILE A 206 -4.75 -5.68 -8.26
N HIS A 207 -3.94 -6.71 -8.18
CA HIS A 207 -2.72 -6.71 -7.37
C HIS A 207 -1.65 -7.60 -8.00
N ASP A 208 -0.48 -7.01 -8.20
CA ASP A 208 0.77 -7.70 -8.54
C ASP A 208 1.85 -7.19 -7.57
N GLN A 209 2.69 -8.10 -7.09
CA GLN A 209 3.79 -7.81 -6.18
C GLN A 209 5.12 -8.41 -6.67
N LEU A 210 5.24 -8.63 -7.98
CA LEU A 210 6.32 -9.28 -8.71
C LEU A 210 6.54 -10.77 -8.37
N LEU A 211 6.56 -11.13 -7.08
CA LEU A 211 6.79 -12.48 -6.59
C LEU A 211 5.70 -12.92 -5.61
N PRO A 212 5.01 -14.06 -5.85
CA PRO A 212 5.07 -14.87 -7.08
C PRO A 212 4.66 -14.08 -8.33
N ASN A 213 5.16 -14.48 -9.50
CA ASN A 213 4.88 -13.82 -10.79
C ASN A 213 3.45 -14.13 -11.27
N ILE A 214 2.48 -13.55 -10.54
CA ILE A 214 1.05 -13.65 -10.77
C ILE A 214 0.43 -12.28 -10.50
N SER A 215 -0.54 -11.92 -11.32
CA SER A 215 -1.39 -10.76 -11.10
C SER A 215 -2.77 -11.27 -10.70
N THR A 216 -3.28 -10.79 -9.58
CA THR A 216 -4.55 -11.26 -9.01
C THR A 216 -5.63 -10.20 -9.18
N VAL A 217 -6.83 -10.62 -9.57
CA VAL A 217 -7.99 -9.74 -9.73
C VAL A 217 -9.17 -10.23 -8.91
N GLU A 218 -9.92 -9.30 -8.33
CA GLU A 218 -11.15 -9.63 -7.62
C GLU A 218 -12.24 -10.17 -8.56
N LEU A 219 -13.14 -10.99 -8.02
CA LEU A 219 -14.34 -11.40 -8.76
C LEU A 219 -15.15 -10.17 -9.21
N GLY A 220 -15.54 -10.15 -10.48
CA GLY A 220 -16.28 -9.04 -11.08
C GLY A 220 -15.42 -7.97 -11.74
N PHE A 221 -14.09 -8.12 -11.73
CA PHE A 221 -13.19 -7.31 -12.56
C PHE A 221 -13.53 -7.46 -14.06
N ASP A 222 -13.23 -6.44 -14.87
CA ASP A 222 -13.56 -6.46 -16.31
C ASP A 222 -12.79 -7.57 -17.04
N LYS A 223 -13.55 -8.50 -17.65
CA LYS A 223 -12.99 -9.64 -18.37
C LYS A 223 -12.17 -9.22 -19.60
N LYS A 224 -12.57 -8.16 -20.31
CA LYS A 224 -11.81 -7.67 -21.48
C LYS A 224 -10.43 -7.18 -21.09
N VAL A 225 -10.35 -6.49 -19.95
CA VAL A 225 -9.07 -6.03 -19.38
C VAL A 225 -8.21 -7.22 -19.00
N VAL A 226 -8.77 -8.24 -18.34
CA VAL A 226 -8.05 -9.48 -17.99
C VAL A 226 -7.53 -10.19 -19.23
N GLU A 227 -8.35 -10.34 -20.27
CA GLU A 227 -7.95 -10.96 -21.54
C GLU A 227 -6.81 -10.16 -22.21
N SER A 228 -6.88 -8.83 -22.21
CA SER A 228 -5.82 -7.97 -22.74
C SER A 228 -4.50 -8.11 -21.97
N LEU A 229 -4.56 -8.22 -20.64
CA LEU A 229 -3.38 -8.49 -19.80
C LEU A 229 -2.77 -9.87 -20.11
N GLN A 230 -3.60 -10.90 -20.23
CA GLN A 230 -3.15 -12.25 -20.62
C GLN A 230 -2.46 -12.25 -21.98
N GLN A 231 -3.01 -11.54 -22.98
CA GLN A 231 -2.39 -11.38 -24.30
C GLN A 231 -1.03 -10.67 -24.23
N LYS A 232 -0.78 -9.85 -23.19
CA LYS A 232 0.50 -9.20 -22.92
C LYS A 232 1.45 -10.04 -22.06
N GLY A 233 1.07 -11.27 -21.70
CA GLY A 233 1.91 -12.22 -20.97
C GLY A 233 1.70 -12.23 -19.45
N HIS A 234 0.70 -11.52 -18.94
CA HIS A 234 0.39 -11.51 -17.51
C HIS A 234 -0.26 -12.82 -17.06
N ASN A 235 0.22 -13.38 -15.96
CA ASN A 235 -0.34 -14.59 -15.36
C ASN A 235 -1.51 -14.23 -14.42
N MET A 236 -2.70 -14.12 -14.99
CA MET A 236 -3.89 -13.62 -14.30
C MET A 236 -4.58 -14.70 -13.47
N THR A 237 -4.88 -14.41 -12.21
CA THR A 237 -5.64 -15.28 -11.29
C THR A 237 -6.82 -14.55 -10.68
N TRP A 238 -8.01 -15.14 -10.75
CA TRP A 238 -9.20 -14.64 -10.06
C TRP A 238 -9.20 -15.07 -8.61
N VAL A 239 -9.48 -14.14 -7.69
CA VAL A 239 -9.50 -14.44 -6.25
C VAL A 239 -10.88 -14.20 -5.64
N SER A 240 -11.41 -15.23 -4.98
CA SER A 240 -12.67 -15.18 -4.23
C SER A 240 -12.37 -14.90 -2.75
N GLY A 241 -12.04 -13.65 -2.42
CA GLY A 241 -11.74 -13.26 -1.04
C GLY A 241 -11.48 -11.77 -0.87
N PHE A 242 -11.56 -11.30 0.37
CA PHE A 242 -11.27 -9.92 0.74
C PHE A 242 -9.87 -9.83 1.33
N PHE A 243 -8.91 -9.43 0.51
CA PHE A 243 -7.49 -9.47 0.87
C PHE A 243 -6.91 -8.12 1.29
N SER A 244 -7.65 -7.04 1.08
CA SER A 244 -7.33 -5.74 1.64
C SER A 244 -8.59 -4.97 2.01
N SER A 245 -8.45 -4.02 2.92
CA SER A 245 -9.56 -3.22 3.43
C SER A 245 -9.14 -1.78 3.56
N VAL A 246 -9.79 -0.90 2.81
CA VAL A 246 -9.42 0.51 2.71
C VAL A 246 -10.40 1.36 3.51
N GLN A 247 -9.91 2.42 4.13
CA GLN A 247 -10.69 3.43 4.83
C GLN A 247 -10.14 4.80 4.47
N GLY A 248 -10.99 5.82 4.41
CA GLY A 248 -10.51 7.18 4.22
C GLY A 248 -11.51 8.27 4.55
N VAL A 249 -10.99 9.49 4.57
CA VAL A 249 -11.76 10.72 4.71
C VAL A 249 -11.23 11.73 3.69
N ARG A 250 -12.12 12.32 2.90
CA ARG A 250 -11.81 13.37 1.94
C ARG A 250 -12.53 14.66 2.31
N ARG A 251 -11.83 15.78 2.16
CA ARG A 251 -12.39 17.12 2.29
C ARG A 251 -12.92 17.61 0.95
N LEU A 252 -14.15 18.07 0.94
CA LEU A 252 -14.82 18.60 -0.24
C LEU A 252 -14.57 20.11 -0.39
N GLY A 253 -14.82 20.65 -1.59
CA GLY A 253 -14.56 22.06 -1.91
C GLY A 253 -15.39 23.06 -1.09
N ASN A 254 -16.53 22.64 -0.55
CA ASN A 254 -17.37 23.41 0.38
C ASN A 254 -16.87 23.35 1.84
N GLY A 255 -15.78 22.63 2.12
CA GLY A 255 -15.19 22.46 3.44
C GLY A 255 -15.77 21.32 4.28
N THR A 256 -16.81 20.62 3.80
CA THR A 256 -17.34 19.42 4.49
C THR A 256 -16.49 18.20 4.19
N PHE A 257 -16.73 17.10 4.91
CA PHE A 257 -15.99 15.86 4.74
C PHE A 257 -16.88 14.75 4.17
N GLU A 258 -16.31 13.91 3.31
CA GLU A 258 -16.85 12.61 2.93
C GLU A 258 -15.96 11.53 3.58
N ALA A 259 -16.57 10.54 4.23
CA ALA A 259 -15.86 9.40 4.79
C ALA A 259 -16.38 8.12 4.17
N ALA A 260 -15.48 7.17 3.90
CA ALA A 260 -15.86 5.86 3.38
C ALA A 260 -15.05 4.77 4.05
N GLY A 261 -15.72 3.64 4.24
CA GLY A 261 -15.06 2.41 4.66
C GLY A 261 -15.24 1.30 3.66
N GLU A 262 -14.38 0.29 3.78
CA GLU A 262 -14.33 -0.89 2.92
C GLU A 262 -15.72 -1.53 2.77
N PRO A 263 -16.34 -1.49 1.57
CA PRO A 263 -17.67 -2.06 1.36
C PRO A 263 -17.69 -3.60 1.45
N ARG A 264 -16.52 -4.23 1.28
CA ARG A 264 -16.36 -5.69 1.41
C ARG A 264 -16.42 -6.18 2.86
N GLN A 265 -16.26 -5.29 3.84
CA GLN A 265 -16.32 -5.63 5.26
C GLN A 265 -17.72 -5.35 5.84
N LYS A 266 -18.34 -6.35 6.47
CA LYS A 266 -19.69 -6.22 7.06
C LYS A 266 -19.78 -5.17 8.18
N ASN A 267 -18.70 -4.94 8.91
CA ASN A 267 -18.65 -4.03 10.07
C ASN A 267 -17.74 -2.82 9.80
N SER A 268 -17.80 -2.29 8.58
CA SER A 268 -17.02 -1.15 8.13
C SER A 268 -17.95 0.01 7.76
N GLY A 269 -17.57 1.23 8.12
CA GLY A 269 -18.36 2.41 7.83
C GLY A 269 -17.53 3.68 7.95
N GLY A 270 -17.78 4.64 7.07
CA GLY A 270 -17.24 5.99 7.17
C GLY A 270 -18.27 6.92 7.79
N LEU A 271 -17.85 7.75 8.75
CA LEU A 271 -18.67 8.83 9.28
C LEU A 271 -17.89 10.14 9.17
N ALA A 272 -18.52 11.14 8.58
CA ALA A 272 -18.05 12.51 8.53
C ALA A 272 -19.19 13.41 9.02
N CYS A 273 -18.87 14.37 9.91
CA CYS A 273 -19.80 15.35 10.46
C CYS A 273 -19.58 16.73 9.85
#